data_AF-A0A938Q7H6-F1
#
_entry.id   AF-A0A938Q7H6-F1
#
_cell.length_a   1.000
_cell.length_b   1.000
_cell.length_c   1.000
_cell.angle_alpha   90.00
_cell.angle_beta   90.00
_cell.angle_gamma   90.00
#
_symmetry.space_group_name_H-M   'P 1'
#
loop_
_entity.id
_entity.type
_entity.pdbx_description
1 polymer ?
#
loop_
_entity_poly.entity_id
_entity_poly.type
_entity_poly.pdbx_seq_one_letter_code
_entity_poly.pdbx_strand_id
1 'polypeptide(L)'
;MMKPKALLPLIALAITSFPAAARSDYTLELKNGRNIVVPSYREEAGVIKFSGFGGEIGISKDQIQAIRHTAAADRNSFNIQQATATKTVSASPARPAVRSASEGGKEGASNEAAQRAKEEREYQDKVRALTEQLKSARDQYSQAVRGTTGPQGNQLHTDEQLRAHNDDANSRYKNALHNPSQPEPVKLLVPSPFSSLPPKAESFSPAPFPAAQPGAPAYNDREREFSQLRERTTQIERQREQLINEMRQKGFNTGSLFVE
;
A
#
# COMPACT_ATOMS: atom_id res chain seq x y z
N MET A 1 23.64 -83.65 -1.07
CA MET A 1 22.63 -82.65 -0.66
C MET A 1 22.16 -81.92 -1.90
N MET A 2 20.85 -81.89 -2.12
CA MET A 2 20.18 -81.35 -3.31
C MET A 2 19.75 -79.88 -3.13
N LYS A 3 19.61 -79.19 -4.28
CA LYS A 3 18.81 -77.97 -4.61
C LYS A 3 19.43 -76.60 -4.26
N PRO A 4 19.02 -75.50 -4.94
CA PRO A 4 18.67 -75.35 -6.36
C PRO A 4 19.17 -74.02 -7.01
N LYS A 5 19.01 -73.94 -8.35
CA LYS A 5 19.14 -72.76 -9.22
C LYS A 5 18.10 -71.66 -8.92
N ALA A 6 18.48 -70.39 -9.12
CA ALA A 6 17.65 -69.25 -9.57
C ALA A 6 18.65 -68.22 -10.13
N LEU A 7 18.75 -67.87 -11.42
CA LEU A 7 17.77 -67.36 -12.40
C LEU A 7 17.05 -66.10 -11.89
N LEU A 8 17.17 -65.03 -12.69
CA LEU A 8 16.58 -63.68 -12.63
C LEU A 8 17.50 -62.55 -12.08
N PRO A 9 17.40 -61.32 -12.62
CA PRO A 9 17.49 -60.99 -14.05
C PRO A 9 18.21 -59.65 -14.33
N LEU A 10 18.49 -59.45 -15.60
CA LEU A 10 18.78 -58.19 -16.30
C LEU A 10 17.64 -57.16 -16.03
N ILE A 11 17.71 -56.41 -14.92
CA ILE A 11 16.86 -55.22 -14.62
C ILE A 11 17.81 -54.06 -14.29
N ALA A 12 18.59 -53.63 -15.28
CA ALA A 12 19.42 -52.44 -15.16
C ALA A 12 19.03 -51.34 -16.17
N LEU A 13 17.94 -51.52 -16.91
CA LEU A 13 17.63 -50.64 -18.02
C LEU A 13 16.12 -50.56 -18.34
N ALA A 14 15.31 -50.22 -17.35
CA ALA A 14 13.95 -49.74 -17.60
C ALA A 14 13.46 -48.95 -16.37
N ILE A 15 12.91 -47.76 -16.62
CA ILE A 15 12.14 -46.93 -15.67
C ILE A 15 12.96 -46.01 -14.75
N THR A 16 13.72 -45.08 -15.36
CA THR A 16 13.84 -43.71 -14.81
C THR A 16 13.63 -42.67 -15.92
N SER A 17 12.72 -42.92 -16.86
CA SER A 17 12.05 -41.84 -17.60
C SER A 17 11.03 -41.20 -16.67
N PHE A 18 11.49 -40.31 -15.79
CA PHE A 18 10.60 -39.29 -15.24
C PHE A 18 10.20 -38.38 -16.40
N PRO A 19 8.91 -38.28 -16.78
CA PRO A 19 8.51 -37.15 -17.59
C PRO A 19 8.81 -35.90 -16.76
N ALA A 20 9.67 -35.03 -17.28
CA ALA A 20 9.78 -33.68 -16.79
C ALA A 20 8.36 -33.10 -16.83
N ALA A 21 7.74 -32.95 -15.65
CA ALA A 21 6.46 -32.28 -15.55
C ALA A 21 6.69 -30.86 -16.08
N ALA A 22 6.27 -30.64 -17.32
CA ALA A 22 6.21 -29.32 -17.92
C ALA A 22 5.35 -28.48 -17.00
N ARG A 23 5.99 -27.64 -16.19
CA ARG A 23 5.32 -26.65 -15.34
C ARG A 23 4.82 -25.56 -16.27
N SER A 24 3.60 -25.72 -16.76
CA SER A 24 2.89 -24.69 -17.50
C SER A 24 2.26 -23.74 -16.48
N ASP A 25 2.77 -22.52 -16.36
CA ASP A 25 2.05 -21.52 -15.57
C ASP A 25 0.83 -21.04 -16.36
N TYR A 26 -0.30 -20.89 -15.67
CA TYR A 26 -1.54 -20.34 -16.21
C TYR A 26 -1.86 -19.04 -15.49
N THR A 27 -2.31 -18.03 -16.21
CA THR A 27 -2.81 -16.78 -15.64
C THR A 27 -4.34 -16.79 -15.71
N LEU A 28 -4.99 -16.87 -14.55
CA LEU A 28 -6.42 -16.69 -14.38
C LEU A 28 -6.70 -15.19 -14.26
N GLU A 29 -7.33 -14.60 -15.27
CA GLU A 29 -7.84 -13.22 -15.24
C GLU A 29 -9.25 -13.25 -14.66
N LEU A 30 -9.47 -12.57 -13.53
CA LEU A 30 -10.77 -12.47 -12.88
C LEU A 30 -11.52 -11.23 -13.38
N LYS A 31 -12.86 -11.26 -13.32
CA LYS A 31 -13.71 -10.12 -13.71
C LYS A 31 -13.48 -8.84 -12.91
N ASN A 32 -12.88 -8.94 -11.73
CA ASN A 32 -12.47 -7.78 -10.92
C ASN A 32 -11.10 -7.19 -11.34
N GLY A 33 -10.50 -7.69 -12.41
CA GLY A 33 -9.19 -7.24 -12.91
C GLY A 33 -7.99 -7.86 -12.18
N ARG A 34 -8.20 -8.80 -11.25
CA ARG A 34 -7.10 -9.51 -10.57
C ARG A 34 -6.61 -10.68 -11.41
N ASN A 35 -5.29 -10.83 -11.50
CA ASN A 35 -4.65 -11.93 -12.19
C ASN A 35 -4.01 -12.90 -11.19
N ILE A 36 -4.29 -14.19 -11.30
CA ILE A 36 -3.72 -15.24 -10.45
C ILE A 36 -2.89 -16.16 -11.34
N VAL A 37 -1.59 -16.26 -11.04
CA VAL A 37 -0.70 -17.21 -11.71
C VAL A 37 -0.74 -18.53 -10.95
N VAL A 38 -1.11 -19.60 -11.64
CA VAL A 38 -1.26 -20.95 -11.07
C VAL A 38 -0.48 -21.97 -11.91
N PRO A 39 0.21 -22.92 -11.28
CA PRO A 39 1.00 -23.93 -12.00
C PRO A 39 0.14 -24.99 -12.69
N SER A 40 -1.09 -25.17 -12.23
CA SER A 40 -2.10 -26.04 -12.83
C SER A 40 -3.48 -25.70 -12.27
N TYR A 41 -4.53 -26.01 -13.02
CA TYR A 41 -5.90 -25.90 -12.54
C TYR A 41 -6.72 -27.12 -13.00
N ARG A 42 -7.79 -27.41 -12.25
CA ARG A 42 -8.81 -28.41 -12.56
C ARG A 42 -10.17 -27.72 -12.58
N GLU A 43 -10.99 -28.02 -13.57
CA GLU A 43 -12.39 -27.62 -13.56
C GLU A 43 -13.24 -28.77 -12.99
N GLU A 44 -14.00 -28.50 -11.93
CA GLU A 44 -14.93 -29.46 -11.32
C GLU A 44 -16.21 -28.73 -10.91
N ALA A 45 -17.37 -29.21 -11.40
CA ALA A 45 -18.69 -28.66 -11.07
C ALA A 45 -18.81 -27.13 -11.27
N GLY A 46 -18.18 -26.56 -12.30
CA GLY A 46 -18.19 -25.12 -12.59
C GLY A 46 -17.26 -24.29 -11.69
N VAL A 47 -16.40 -24.95 -10.90
CA VAL A 47 -15.37 -24.32 -10.07
C VAL A 47 -14.00 -24.68 -10.61
N ILE A 48 -13.17 -23.67 -10.84
CA ILE A 48 -11.74 -23.83 -11.13
C ILE A 48 -11.00 -23.99 -9.82
N LYS A 49 -10.43 -25.18 -9.60
CA LYS A 49 -9.62 -25.53 -8.45
C LYS A 49 -8.13 -25.52 -8.79
N PHE A 50 -7.30 -24.97 -7.91
CA PHE A 50 -5.86 -24.97 -8.05
C PHE A 50 -5.17 -25.03 -6.68
N SER A 51 -3.92 -25.48 -6.63
CA SER A 51 -3.16 -25.50 -5.39
C SER A 51 -2.62 -24.11 -5.06
N GLY A 52 -2.89 -23.62 -3.85
CA GLY A 52 -2.38 -22.36 -3.31
C GLY A 52 -1.68 -22.54 -1.96
N PHE A 53 -1.24 -21.43 -1.35
CA PHE A 53 -0.57 -21.44 -0.04
C PHE A 53 -1.52 -21.97 1.04
N GLY A 54 -1.40 -23.26 1.37
CA GLY A 54 -2.16 -23.91 2.44
C GLY A 54 -3.32 -24.82 1.99
N GLY A 55 -3.46 -25.13 0.70
CA GLY A 55 -4.44 -26.11 0.24
C GLY A 55 -4.97 -25.88 -1.18
N GLU A 56 -6.08 -26.54 -1.50
CA GLU A 56 -6.81 -26.37 -2.76
C GLU A 56 -7.74 -25.15 -2.66
N ILE A 57 -7.60 -24.22 -3.61
CA ILE A 57 -8.41 -23.01 -3.72
C ILE A 57 -9.36 -23.19 -4.90
N GLY A 58 -10.66 -23.04 -4.66
CA GLY A 58 -11.70 -23.07 -5.69
C GLY A 58 -12.24 -21.69 -6.01
N ILE A 59 -12.32 -21.35 -7.31
CA ILE A 59 -12.93 -20.11 -7.81
C ILE A 59 -14.03 -20.48 -8.81
N SER A 60 -15.24 -19.96 -8.61
CA SER A 60 -16.33 -20.17 -9.57
C SER A 60 -15.99 -19.62 -10.95
N LYS A 61 -16.30 -20.37 -12.00
CA LYS A 61 -16.04 -19.97 -13.40
C LYS A 61 -16.69 -18.63 -13.76
N ASP A 62 -17.80 -18.30 -13.13
CA ASP A 62 -18.49 -17.02 -13.30
C ASP A 62 -17.66 -15.80 -12.89
N GLN A 63 -16.63 -15.99 -12.05
CA GLN A 63 -15.73 -14.92 -11.63
C GLN A 63 -14.50 -14.79 -12.54
N ILE A 64 -14.28 -15.75 -13.44
CA ILE A 64 -13.13 -15.79 -14.33
C ILE A 64 -13.53 -15.16 -15.66
N GLN A 65 -12.71 -14.22 -16.10
CA GLN A 65 -12.84 -13.54 -17.39
C GLN A 65 -12.08 -14.30 -18.48
N ALA A 66 -10.83 -14.72 -18.21
CA ALA A 66 -10.01 -15.46 -19.15
C ALA A 66 -8.97 -16.35 -18.45
N ILE A 67 -8.51 -17.40 -19.13
CA ILE A 67 -7.40 -18.25 -18.68
C ILE A 67 -6.34 -18.24 -19.77
N ARG A 68 -5.14 -17.74 -19.48
CA ARG A 68 -4.01 -17.69 -20.43
C ARG A 68 -2.92 -18.67 -20.03
N HIS A 69 -2.31 -19.31 -21.03
CA HIS A 69 -1.15 -20.18 -20.83
C HIS A 69 0.14 -19.35 -21.02
N THR A 70 1.03 -19.34 -20.04
CA THR A 70 2.21 -18.45 -20.05
C THR A 70 3.28 -18.90 -21.04
N ALA A 71 3.33 -20.17 -21.43
CA ALA A 71 4.35 -20.66 -22.37
C ALA A 71 4.01 -20.40 -23.86
N ALA A 72 2.99 -19.58 -24.16
CA ALA A 72 2.61 -19.19 -25.53
C ALA A 72 2.37 -17.68 -25.70
N ALA A 73 3.01 -16.83 -24.87
CA ALA A 73 2.94 -15.38 -25.04
C ALA A 73 4.25 -14.84 -25.62
N ASP A 74 4.57 -15.27 -26.83
CA ASP A 74 5.46 -14.53 -27.72
C ASP A 74 4.83 -14.48 -29.12
N ARG A 75 4.78 -13.26 -29.67
CA ARG A 75 4.37 -12.84 -31.05
C ARG A 75 2.92 -12.38 -31.26
N ASN A 76 2.84 -11.10 -31.66
CA ASN A 76 1.81 -10.44 -32.46
C ASN A 76 0.41 -10.27 -31.87
N SER A 77 -0.01 -9.01 -31.61
CA SER A 77 -0.60 -8.17 -32.67
C SER A 77 -1.10 -6.81 -32.15
N PHE A 78 -0.81 -5.79 -32.94
CA PHE A 78 -1.19 -4.38 -32.91
C PHE A 78 -2.63 -4.16 -33.46
N ASN A 79 -3.49 -3.35 -32.83
CA ASN A 79 -4.49 -2.41 -33.43
C ASN A 79 -5.48 -1.90 -32.35
N ILE A 80 -5.50 -0.62 -31.98
CA ILE A 80 -6.20 0.57 -32.56
C ILE A 80 -7.73 0.55 -32.39
N GLN A 81 -8.25 1.59 -31.73
CA GLN A 81 -9.36 2.48 -32.12
C GLN A 81 -9.58 3.48 -30.95
N GLN A 82 -9.13 4.74 -31.01
CA GLN A 82 -9.70 5.90 -31.74
C GLN A 82 -11.14 6.24 -31.34
N ALA A 83 -11.33 7.39 -30.66
CA ALA A 83 -12.48 8.30 -30.78
C ALA A 83 -12.27 9.50 -29.81
N THR A 84 -11.63 10.59 -30.26
CA THR A 84 -12.24 11.84 -30.78
C THR A 84 -12.53 12.90 -29.71
N ALA A 85 -11.68 13.93 -29.72
CA ALA A 85 -12.00 15.28 -29.28
C ALA A 85 -13.18 15.86 -30.07
N THR A 86 -14.06 16.61 -29.41
CA THR A 86 -14.92 17.60 -30.11
C THR A 86 -14.92 18.91 -29.34
N LYS A 87 -14.45 19.93 -30.06
CA LYS A 87 -14.41 21.36 -29.75
C LYS A 87 -15.65 21.96 -30.40
N THR A 88 -16.49 22.68 -29.66
CA THR A 88 -17.53 23.52 -30.29
C THR A 88 -17.60 24.88 -29.61
N VAL A 89 -17.15 25.87 -30.39
CA VAL A 89 -17.37 27.31 -30.20
C VAL A 89 -18.81 27.59 -30.64
N SER A 90 -19.56 28.43 -29.92
CA SER A 90 -20.67 29.18 -30.54
C SER A 90 -20.89 30.52 -29.85
N ALA A 91 -21.15 31.52 -30.67
CA ALA A 91 -21.08 32.95 -30.42
C ALA A 91 -22.34 33.54 -29.73
N SER A 92 -22.13 34.73 -29.16
CA SER A 92 -23.12 35.70 -28.65
C SER A 92 -24.14 36.14 -29.74
N PRO A 93 -25.32 36.72 -29.39
CA PRO A 93 -25.37 38.17 -29.13
C PRO A 93 -26.44 38.68 -28.12
N ALA A 94 -26.18 39.92 -27.67
CA ALA A 94 -27.12 41.02 -27.33
C ALA A 94 -27.77 41.16 -25.93
N ARG A 95 -27.49 42.34 -25.36
CA ARG A 95 -28.00 43.06 -24.18
C ARG A 95 -29.46 43.57 -24.41
N PRO A 96 -30.26 43.95 -23.38
CA PRO A 96 -30.12 45.25 -22.67
C PRO A 96 -30.33 45.12 -21.13
N ALA A 97 -29.46 45.65 -20.27
CA ALA A 97 -29.52 46.98 -19.64
C ALA A 97 -30.79 47.29 -18.81
N VAL A 98 -30.74 47.08 -17.49
CA VAL A 98 -31.34 48.02 -16.50
C VAL A 98 -30.42 48.12 -15.29
N ARG A 99 -30.24 49.37 -14.86
CA ARG A 99 -29.45 49.90 -13.76
C ARG A 99 -29.90 49.35 -12.40
N SER A 100 -28.94 49.14 -11.50
CA SER A 100 -29.07 49.62 -10.13
C SER A 100 -27.68 49.92 -9.60
N ALA A 101 -27.48 51.20 -9.31
CA ALA A 101 -26.34 51.72 -8.60
C ALA A 101 -26.37 51.23 -7.15
N SER A 102 -25.23 50.71 -6.68
CA SER A 102 -24.80 50.91 -5.30
C SER A 102 -23.28 51.03 -5.32
N GLU A 103 -22.81 52.26 -5.52
CA GLU A 103 -21.52 52.70 -5.03
C GLU A 103 -21.58 52.71 -3.50
N GLY A 104 -20.57 52.09 -2.88
CA GLY A 104 -20.44 52.02 -1.43
C GLY A 104 -19.56 50.85 -1.02
N GLY A 105 -18.25 50.95 -1.26
CA GLY A 105 -17.23 50.08 -0.65
C GLY A 105 -16.75 48.89 -1.50
N LYS A 106 -15.92 49.12 -2.53
CA LYS A 106 -15.31 48.03 -3.31
C LYS A 106 -13.78 48.06 -3.46
N GLU A 107 -13.09 49.07 -2.96
CA GLU A 107 -11.61 49.11 -3.10
C GLU A 107 -10.86 48.39 -1.98
N GLY A 108 -11.43 48.29 -0.77
CA GLY A 108 -10.83 47.51 0.34
C GLY A 108 -11.03 45.99 0.19
N ALA A 109 -12.24 45.55 -0.17
CA ALA A 109 -12.60 44.14 -0.24
C ALA A 109 -11.85 43.36 -1.34
N SER A 110 -11.46 44.03 -2.44
CA SER A 110 -10.70 43.39 -3.52
C SER A 110 -9.24 43.11 -3.14
N ASN A 111 -8.62 43.98 -2.33
CA ASN A 111 -7.25 43.79 -1.89
C ASN A 111 -7.15 42.75 -0.77
N GLU A 112 -8.10 42.73 0.16
CA GLU A 112 -8.16 41.73 1.23
C GLU A 112 -8.45 40.32 0.67
N ALA A 113 -9.37 40.19 -0.29
CA ALA A 113 -9.63 38.90 -0.94
C ALA A 113 -8.41 38.39 -1.73
N ALA A 114 -7.68 39.28 -2.40
CA ALA A 114 -6.44 38.94 -3.10
C ALA A 114 -5.30 38.54 -2.15
N GLN A 115 -5.19 39.20 -0.98
CA GLN A 115 -4.24 38.82 0.07
C GLN A 115 -4.59 37.45 0.66
N ARG A 116 -5.86 37.21 0.98
CA ARG A 116 -6.33 35.91 1.49
C ARG A 116 -6.06 34.77 0.51
N ALA A 117 -6.24 35.00 -0.79
CA ALA A 117 -5.96 34.02 -1.84
C ALA A 117 -4.46 33.73 -2.00
N LYS A 118 -3.59 34.73 -1.78
CA LYS A 118 -2.14 34.53 -1.77
C LYS A 118 -1.71 33.73 -0.55
N GLU A 119 -2.20 34.10 0.63
CA GLU A 119 -1.95 33.35 1.86
C GLU A 119 -2.41 31.89 1.72
N GLU A 120 -3.62 31.65 1.21
CA GLU A 120 -4.10 30.28 1.00
C GLU A 120 -3.17 29.47 0.09
N ARG A 121 -2.63 30.07 -0.99
CA ARG A 121 -1.64 29.41 -1.85
C ARG A 121 -0.35 29.09 -1.11
N GLU A 122 0.17 30.02 -0.32
CA GLU A 122 1.38 29.80 0.48
C GLU A 122 1.19 28.65 1.49
N TYR A 123 0.02 28.59 2.13
CA TYR A 123 -0.34 27.50 3.02
C TYR A 123 -0.42 26.17 2.26
N GLN A 124 -1.08 26.14 1.10
CA GLN A 124 -1.15 24.95 0.25
C GLN A 124 0.24 24.48 -0.19
N ASP A 125 1.12 25.39 -0.60
CA ASP A 125 2.48 25.07 -1.03
C ASP A 125 3.33 24.53 0.12
N LYS A 126 3.19 25.08 1.34
CA LYS A 126 3.83 24.54 2.55
C LYS A 126 3.33 23.13 2.87
N VAL A 127 2.02 22.87 2.78
CA VAL A 127 1.46 21.52 2.99
C VAL A 127 2.01 20.54 1.94
N ARG A 128 2.10 20.96 0.67
CA ARG A 128 2.69 20.14 -0.40
C ARG A 128 4.16 19.82 -0.12
N ALA A 129 4.95 20.83 0.24
CA ALA A 129 6.36 20.64 0.59
C ALA A 129 6.53 19.69 1.77
N LEU A 130 5.73 19.83 2.83
CA LEU A 130 5.74 18.90 3.96
C LEU A 130 5.30 17.49 3.57
N THR A 131 4.34 17.36 2.66
CA THR A 131 3.88 16.05 2.15
C THR A 131 4.99 15.36 1.34
N GLU A 132 5.73 16.11 0.52
CA GLU A 132 6.90 15.59 -0.22
C GLU A 132 8.05 15.22 0.73
N GLN A 133 8.30 16.01 1.76
CA GLN A 133 9.27 15.68 2.82
C GLN A 133 8.86 14.43 3.59
N LEU A 134 7.57 14.27 3.90
CA LEU A 134 7.04 13.08 4.56
C LEU A 134 7.22 11.84 3.68
N LYS A 135 6.93 11.96 2.38
CA LYS A 135 7.12 10.87 1.41
C LYS A 135 8.59 10.47 1.33
N SER A 136 9.50 11.42 1.13
CA SER A 136 10.93 11.14 1.06
C SER A 136 11.50 10.56 2.37
N ALA A 137 11.03 11.03 3.54
CA ALA A 137 11.42 10.45 4.83
C ALA A 137 10.92 9.01 4.99
N ARG A 138 9.67 8.72 4.58
CA ARG A 138 9.11 7.36 4.58
C ARG A 138 9.85 6.46 3.59
N ASP A 139 10.20 6.96 2.42
CA ASP A 139 10.97 6.23 1.42
C ASP A 139 12.38 5.91 1.94
N GLN A 140 13.08 6.88 2.54
CA GLN A 140 14.38 6.67 3.18
C GLN A 140 14.31 5.62 4.30
N TYR A 141 13.28 5.70 5.15
CA TYR A 141 13.05 4.71 6.19
C TYR A 141 12.79 3.32 5.60
N SER A 142 11.96 3.23 4.57
CA SER A 142 11.66 1.97 3.89
C SER A 142 12.90 1.35 3.24
N GLN A 143 13.76 2.17 2.64
CA GLN A 143 15.02 1.75 2.04
C GLN A 143 16.02 1.29 3.10
N ALA A 144 16.09 1.98 4.25
CA ALA A 144 16.98 1.59 5.34
C ALA A 144 16.57 0.25 5.98
N VAL A 145 15.26 -0.03 6.09
CA VAL A 145 14.75 -1.28 6.70
C VAL A 145 14.71 -2.44 5.69
N ARG A 146 14.23 -2.20 4.47
CA ARG A 146 13.99 -3.25 3.45
C ARG A 146 15.09 -3.33 2.39
N GLY A 147 16.01 -2.38 2.33
CA GLY A 147 17.00 -2.27 1.26
C GLY A 147 16.39 -1.78 -0.06
N THR A 148 17.18 -1.87 -1.14
CA THR A 148 16.82 -1.39 -2.49
C THR A 148 16.10 -2.43 -3.35
N THR A 149 15.75 -3.59 -2.81
CA THR A 149 14.98 -4.60 -3.54
C THR A 149 13.56 -4.09 -3.79
N GLY A 150 13.17 -4.07 -5.06
CA GLY A 150 12.01 -3.37 -5.58
C GLY A 150 10.63 -3.82 -5.07
N PRO A 151 9.54 -3.43 -5.76
CA PRO A 151 8.15 -3.50 -5.25
C PRO A 151 7.57 -4.91 -5.04
N GLN A 152 8.39 -5.96 -5.11
CA GLN A 152 7.99 -7.36 -5.05
C GLN A 152 8.71 -8.06 -3.89
N GLY A 153 7.97 -8.37 -2.82
CA GLY A 153 8.37 -9.30 -1.78
C GLY A 153 8.30 -8.73 -0.36
N ASN A 154 7.22 -9.02 0.37
CA ASN A 154 7.12 -8.82 1.82
C ASN A 154 8.06 -9.76 2.62
N GLN A 155 8.97 -10.46 1.95
CA GLN A 155 9.84 -11.47 2.53
C GLN A 155 11.25 -10.87 2.65
N LEU A 156 11.78 -10.87 3.88
CA LEU A 156 13.16 -10.48 4.16
C LEU A 156 14.06 -11.63 3.68
N HIS A 157 14.70 -11.46 2.54
CA HIS A 157 15.46 -12.52 1.87
C HIS A 157 16.96 -12.43 2.12
N THR A 158 17.47 -11.26 2.53
CA THR A 158 18.89 -11.07 2.80
C THR A 158 19.17 -10.99 4.29
N ASP A 159 20.34 -11.48 4.70
CA ASP A 159 20.80 -11.35 6.10
C ASP A 159 20.89 -9.89 6.54
N GLU A 160 21.20 -8.99 5.61
CA GLU A 160 21.24 -7.55 5.89
C GLU A 160 19.85 -6.98 6.19
N GLN A 161 18.81 -7.39 5.45
CA GLN A 161 17.42 -7.00 5.72
C GLN A 161 16.95 -7.52 7.08
N LEU A 162 17.31 -8.76 7.43
CA LEU A 162 16.98 -9.33 8.74
C LEU A 162 17.67 -8.56 9.87
N ARG A 163 18.94 -8.20 9.71
CA ARG A 163 19.67 -7.38 10.68
C ARG A 163 19.07 -5.98 10.79
N ALA A 164 18.81 -5.30 9.68
CA ALA A 164 18.19 -3.98 9.67
C ALA A 164 16.82 -3.97 10.35
N HIS A 165 16.00 -5.00 10.12
CA HIS A 165 14.72 -5.16 10.80
C HIS A 165 14.89 -5.39 12.31
N ASN A 166 15.89 -6.17 12.72
CA ASN A 166 16.20 -6.38 14.14
C ASN A 166 16.72 -5.09 14.80
N ASP A 167 17.60 -4.35 14.12
CA ASP A 167 18.10 -3.05 14.57
C ASP A 167 16.96 -2.03 14.69
N ASP A 168 16.02 -2.00 13.74
CA ASP A 168 14.81 -1.15 13.83
C ASP A 168 13.95 -1.53 15.04
N ALA A 169 13.70 -2.83 15.25
CA ALA A 169 12.93 -3.32 16.39
C ALA A 169 13.59 -2.97 17.74
N ASN A 170 14.90 -3.20 17.87
CA ASN A 170 15.68 -2.82 19.05
C ASN A 170 15.67 -1.31 19.27
N SER A 171 15.78 -0.53 18.20
CA SER A 171 15.68 0.92 18.26
C SER A 171 14.30 1.38 18.76
N ARG A 172 13.19 0.75 18.30
CA ARG A 172 11.84 1.06 18.82
C ARG A 172 11.71 0.73 20.30
N TYR A 173 12.24 -0.41 20.71
CA TYR A 173 12.27 -0.81 22.12
C TYR A 173 13.05 0.19 22.97
N LYS A 174 14.25 0.59 22.52
CA LYS A 174 15.05 1.62 23.20
C LYS A 174 14.33 2.97 23.24
N ASN A 175 13.68 3.39 22.16
CA ASN A 175 12.89 4.62 22.15
C ASN A 175 11.78 4.58 23.20
N ALA A 176 11.07 3.45 23.33
CA ALA A 176 10.05 3.27 24.34
C ALA A 176 10.60 3.32 25.77
N LEU A 177 11.82 2.84 26.00
CA LEU A 177 12.50 2.94 27.31
C LEU A 177 12.95 4.38 27.63
N HIS A 178 13.48 5.10 26.65
CA HIS A 178 14.00 6.45 26.84
C HIS A 178 12.89 7.51 26.89
N ASN A 179 11.79 7.30 26.16
CA ASN A 179 10.64 8.19 26.11
C ASN A 179 9.35 7.37 26.21
N PRO A 180 8.94 6.95 27.42
CA PRO A 180 7.72 6.18 27.62
C PRO A 180 6.50 7.05 27.35
N SER A 181 6.02 7.04 26.12
CA SER A 181 4.69 7.56 25.77
C SER A 181 3.62 6.58 26.23
N GLN A 182 2.53 7.07 26.81
CA GLN A 182 1.39 6.21 27.10
C GLN A 182 0.84 5.66 25.77
N PRO A 183 0.68 4.34 25.64
CA PRO A 183 0.11 3.78 24.42
C PRO A 183 -1.34 4.28 24.27
N GLU A 184 -1.65 4.90 23.14
CA GLU A 184 -3.02 5.34 22.89
C GLU A 184 -3.97 4.13 22.80
N PRO A 185 -5.22 4.27 23.27
CA PRO A 185 -6.20 3.20 23.20
C PRO A 185 -6.49 2.85 21.73
N VAL A 186 -6.24 1.60 21.36
CA VAL A 186 -6.50 1.09 20.01
C VAL A 186 -7.97 0.75 19.89
N LYS A 187 -8.67 1.37 18.94
CA LYS A 187 -10.06 1.03 18.61
C LYS A 187 -10.07 -0.13 17.63
N LEU A 188 -10.48 -1.31 18.09
CA LEU A 188 -10.64 -2.49 17.25
C LEU A 188 -12.13 -2.69 16.93
N LEU A 189 -12.42 -2.97 15.67
CA LEU A 189 -13.75 -3.44 15.26
C LEU A 189 -13.85 -4.91 15.63
N VAL A 190 -14.61 -5.19 16.69
CA VAL A 190 -14.89 -6.55 17.12
C VAL A 190 -16.13 -7.04 16.38
N PRO A 191 -16.05 -8.16 15.64
CA PRO A 191 -17.20 -8.71 14.94
C PRO A 191 -18.29 -9.11 15.94
N SER A 192 -19.53 -8.73 15.64
CA SER A 192 -20.68 -9.10 16.48
C SER A 192 -20.91 -10.61 16.44
N PRO A 193 -21.24 -11.27 17.57
CA PRO A 193 -21.64 -12.68 17.58
C PRO A 193 -22.98 -12.92 16.86
N PHE A 194 -23.77 -11.86 16.63
CA PHE A 194 -25.01 -11.90 15.86
C PHE A 194 -24.80 -11.26 14.49
N SER A 195 -25.07 -12.02 13.43
CA SER A 195 -24.88 -11.59 12.03
C SER A 195 -25.76 -10.40 11.60
N SER A 196 -26.78 -10.06 12.38
CA SER A 196 -27.69 -8.93 12.13
C SER A 196 -27.22 -7.60 12.75
N LEU A 197 -26.17 -7.61 13.59
CA LEU A 197 -25.68 -6.42 14.25
C LEU A 197 -24.35 -5.97 13.64
N PRO A 198 -24.14 -4.66 13.44
CA PRO A 198 -22.87 -4.14 12.92
C PRO A 198 -21.73 -4.43 13.92
N PRO A 199 -20.48 -4.54 13.43
CA PRO A 199 -19.31 -4.71 14.29
C PRO A 199 -19.19 -3.55 15.26
N LYS A 200 -18.87 -3.86 16.52
CA LYS A 200 -18.75 -2.87 17.60
C LYS A 200 -17.30 -2.41 17.70
N ALA A 201 -17.09 -1.10 17.76
CA ALA A 201 -15.77 -0.56 18.07
C ALA A 201 -15.51 -0.67 19.57
N GLU A 202 -14.50 -1.45 19.96
CA GLU A 202 -14.03 -1.55 21.34
C GLU A 202 -12.64 -0.95 21.46
N SER A 203 -12.43 -0.13 22.49
CA SER A 203 -11.14 0.48 22.79
C SER A 203 -10.35 -0.41 23.73
N PHE A 204 -9.18 -0.86 23.28
CA PHE A 204 -8.23 -1.60 24.08
C PHE A 204 -7.06 -0.69 24.44
N SER A 205 -6.88 -0.43 25.73
CA SER A 205 -5.68 0.25 26.23
C SER A 205 -4.57 -0.79 26.42
N PRO A 206 -3.43 -0.69 25.71
CA PRO A 206 -2.32 -1.59 25.95
C PRO A 206 -1.78 -1.42 27.36
N ALA A 207 -1.15 -2.47 27.90
CA ALA A 207 -0.48 -2.36 29.19
C ALA A 207 0.55 -1.21 29.14
N PRO A 208 0.66 -0.39 30.20
CA PRO A 208 1.65 0.66 30.26
C PRO A 208 3.06 0.07 30.13
N PHE A 209 3.91 0.72 29.36
CA PHE A 209 5.32 0.35 29.27
C PHE A 209 5.97 0.45 30.66
N PRO A 210 6.94 -0.42 30.98
CA PRO A 210 7.70 -0.30 32.21
C PRO A 210 8.33 1.09 32.31
N ALA A 211 8.34 1.67 33.51
CA ALA A 211 8.93 2.97 33.76
C ALA A 211 10.39 3.04 33.25
N ALA A 212 10.81 4.22 32.81
CA ALA A 212 12.15 4.47 32.28
C ALA A 212 13.20 3.86 33.21
N GLN A 213 13.92 2.86 32.72
CA GLN A 213 14.93 2.16 33.54
C GLN A 213 16.22 3.00 33.59
N PRO A 214 16.76 3.29 34.79
CA PRO A 214 18.06 3.92 34.89
C PRO A 214 19.13 2.98 34.31
N GLY A 215 19.89 3.45 33.32
CA GLY A 215 20.91 2.65 32.63
C GLY A 215 20.45 1.98 31.33
N ALA A 216 19.46 2.56 30.63
CA ALA A 216 19.03 2.06 29.33
C ALA A 216 20.23 1.87 28.36
N PRO A 217 20.27 0.76 27.60
CA PRO A 217 21.38 0.46 26.72
C PRO A 217 21.54 1.55 25.65
N ALA A 218 22.78 2.00 25.46
CA ALA A 218 23.11 3.00 24.45
C ALA A 218 22.71 2.53 23.04
N TYR A 219 22.35 3.49 22.18
CA TYR A 219 22.07 3.21 20.77
C TYR A 219 23.36 2.89 20.03
N ASN A 220 23.31 1.83 19.22
CA ASN A 220 24.26 1.62 18.14
C ASN A 220 24.01 2.65 17.02
N ASP A 221 24.98 2.86 16.13
CA ASP A 221 24.88 3.89 15.08
C ASP A 221 23.65 3.69 14.19
N ARG A 222 23.42 2.46 13.68
CA ARG A 222 22.21 2.12 12.90
C ARG A 222 20.91 2.31 13.68
N GLU A 223 20.87 1.91 14.93
CA GLU A 223 19.68 2.07 15.77
C GLU A 223 19.36 3.56 16.01
N ARG A 224 20.40 4.39 16.15
CA ARG A 224 20.26 5.83 16.28
C ARG A 224 19.70 6.45 15.01
N GLU A 225 20.19 6.04 13.85
CA GLU A 225 19.66 6.47 12.54
C GLU A 225 18.18 6.13 12.40
N PHE A 226 17.77 4.90 12.72
CA PHE A 226 16.35 4.52 12.69
C PHE A 226 15.50 5.35 13.65
N SER A 227 16.02 5.65 14.85
CA SER A 227 15.33 6.51 15.81
C SER A 227 15.13 7.91 15.22
N GLN A 228 16.19 8.52 14.71
CA GLN A 228 16.15 9.86 14.11
C GLN A 228 15.20 9.94 12.90
N LEU A 229 15.19 8.92 12.02
CA LEU A 229 14.28 8.87 10.88
C LEU A 229 12.81 8.83 11.31
N ARG A 230 12.48 8.05 12.35
CA ARG A 230 11.11 7.97 12.88
C ARG A 230 10.71 9.27 13.59
N GLU A 231 11.60 9.84 14.39
CA GLU A 231 11.37 11.13 15.05
C GLU A 231 11.12 12.24 14.01
N ARG A 232 11.96 12.30 12.96
CA ARG A 232 11.79 13.23 11.85
C ARG A 232 10.46 13.03 11.13
N THR A 233 10.08 11.79 10.83
CA THR A 233 8.80 11.48 10.18
C THR A 233 7.63 11.96 11.04
N THR A 234 7.67 11.66 12.33
CA THR A 234 6.65 12.08 13.31
C THR A 234 6.58 13.60 13.42
N GLN A 235 7.73 14.28 13.40
CA GLN A 235 7.80 15.75 13.47
C GLN A 235 7.18 16.39 12.23
N ILE A 236 7.51 15.91 11.03
CA ILE A 236 6.96 16.42 9.77
C ILE A 236 5.44 16.18 9.72
N GLU A 237 4.98 15.02 10.18
CA GLU A 237 3.55 14.69 10.26
C GLU A 237 2.80 15.65 11.19
N ARG A 238 3.33 15.88 12.39
CA ARG A 238 2.78 16.88 13.34
C ARG A 238 2.76 18.28 12.73
N GLN A 239 3.82 18.71 12.05
CA GLN A 239 3.88 20.01 11.39
C GLN A 239 2.83 20.14 10.28
N ARG A 240 2.65 19.09 9.46
CA ARG A 240 1.61 19.04 8.42
C ARG A 240 0.22 19.13 9.03
N GLU A 241 -0.05 18.39 10.11
CA GLU A 241 -1.34 18.43 10.80
C GLU A 241 -1.62 19.78 11.45
N GLN A 242 -0.63 20.37 12.12
CA GLN A 242 -0.73 21.73 12.69
C GLN A 242 -1.10 22.74 11.61
N LEU A 243 -0.42 22.69 10.46
CA LEU A 243 -0.67 23.59 9.35
C LEU A 243 -2.07 23.40 8.75
N ILE A 244 -2.53 22.15 8.59
CA ILE A 244 -3.89 21.84 8.14
C ILE A 244 -4.93 22.36 9.14
N ASN A 245 -4.66 22.24 10.44
CA ASN A 245 -5.55 22.75 11.48
C ASN A 245 -5.62 24.28 11.47
N GLU A 246 -4.49 24.97 11.28
CA GLU A 246 -4.47 26.43 11.07
C GLU A 246 -5.26 26.83 9.82
N MET A 247 -5.10 26.11 8.71
CA MET A 247 -5.86 26.36 7.48
C MET A 247 -7.37 26.21 7.72
N ARG A 248 -7.81 25.18 8.45
CA ARG A 248 -9.22 25.02 8.84
C ARG A 248 -9.71 26.16 9.71
N GLN A 249 -8.93 26.60 10.70
CA GLN A 249 -9.29 27.71 11.58
C GLN A 249 -9.43 29.02 10.79
N LYS A 250 -8.62 29.22 9.75
CA LYS A 250 -8.69 30.39 8.85
C LYS A 250 -9.79 30.31 7.79
N GLY A 251 -10.49 29.17 7.69
CA GLY A 251 -11.55 28.92 6.72
C GLY A 251 -11.05 28.60 5.31
N PHE A 252 -9.80 28.17 5.16
CA PHE A 252 -9.24 27.75 3.87
C PHE A 252 -9.68 26.35 3.47
N ASN A 253 -9.70 26.07 2.16
CA ASN A 253 -10.11 24.76 1.66
C ASN A 253 -9.00 23.73 1.88
N THR A 254 -9.30 22.68 2.65
CA THR A 254 -8.36 21.58 2.97
C THR A 254 -8.70 20.28 2.25
N GLY A 255 -9.80 20.21 1.49
CA GLY A 255 -10.31 18.98 0.89
C GLY A 255 -9.43 18.36 -0.19
N SER A 256 -8.56 19.13 -0.83
CA SER A 256 -7.65 18.67 -1.89
C SER A 256 -6.23 18.31 -1.41
N LEU A 257 -5.95 18.44 -0.11
CA LEU A 257 -4.60 18.26 0.47
C LEU A 257 -4.31 16.82 0.95
N PHE A 258 -5.27 15.90 0.75
CA PHE A 258 -5.21 14.50 1.18
C PHE A 258 -4.93 13.51 0.04
N VAL A 259 -4.34 13.95 -1.07
CA VAL A 259 -3.98 13.04 -2.17
C VAL A 259 -2.71 12.28 -1.77
N GLU A 260 -2.90 11.02 -1.37
CA GLU A 260 -1.85 10.00 -1.17
C GLU A 260 -1.43 9.35 -2.50
#